data_AF-A0A921T554-F1
#
_entry.id   AF-A0A921T554-F1
#
_cell.length_a   1.000
_cell.length_b   1.000
_cell.length_c   1.000
_cell.angle_alpha   90.00
_cell.angle_beta   90.00
_cell.angle_gamma   90.00
#
_symmetry.space_group_name_H-M   'P 1'
#
loop_
_entity.id
_entity.type
_entity.pdbx_description
1 polymer ?
#
loop_
_entity_poly.entity_id
_entity_poly.type
_entity_poly.pdbx_seq_one_letter_code
_entity_poly.pdbx_strand_id
1 'polypeptide(L)'
;GLRSPELTGEWELKLDQIAHGKLKKADFIAEMKDYTKAIVQEIKADTTKFKHDNISSKSCPDCGKPMLEVNGKRGKMLVCQDRECGHRKNVSRTTNARCPECKKKLELRGEGDGQIFTCRCGYREKMSAFQKRRQQSSKGKVSKRDVQKYMKQQEDEPVNDALANALKGLKFD
;
A
#
# COMPACT_ATOMS: atom_id res chain seq x y z
N GLY A 1 -18.32 23.95 0.84
CA GLY A 1 -18.81 22.55 0.72
C GLY A 1 -18.12 21.68 1.74
N LEU A 2 -18.54 20.44 2.02
CA LEU A 2 -17.99 19.64 3.14
C LEU A 2 -16.45 19.44 3.17
N ARG A 3 -15.75 19.73 2.07
CA ARG A 3 -14.28 19.66 1.95
C ARG A 3 -13.60 21.03 1.81
N SER A 4 -14.34 22.12 2.00
CA SER A 4 -13.80 23.47 1.83
C SER A 4 -12.95 23.88 3.04
N PRO A 5 -11.74 24.42 2.84
CA PRO A 5 -10.88 24.88 3.92
C PRO A 5 -11.56 25.88 4.86
N GLU A 6 -12.43 26.74 4.33
CA GLU A 6 -13.15 27.77 5.08
C GLU A 6 -14.07 27.13 6.14
N LEU A 7 -14.92 26.19 5.74
CA LEU A 7 -15.80 25.43 6.64
C LEU A 7 -15.00 24.68 7.71
N THR A 8 -13.87 24.07 7.34
CA THR A 8 -12.98 23.43 8.30
C THR A 8 -12.43 24.44 9.31
N GLY A 9 -12.00 25.62 8.85
CA GLY A 9 -11.52 26.69 9.73
C GLY A 9 -12.59 27.19 10.71
N GLU A 10 -13.83 27.36 10.25
CA GLU A 10 -14.96 27.74 11.11
C GLU A 10 -15.22 26.71 12.21
N TRP A 11 -15.12 25.41 11.89
CA TRP A 11 -15.32 24.34 12.87
C TRP A 11 -14.20 24.33 13.92
N GLU A 12 -12.94 24.44 13.50
CA GLU A 12 -11.80 24.52 14.43
C GLU A 12 -11.93 25.72 15.37
N LEU A 13 -12.37 26.89 14.88
CA LEU A 13 -12.62 28.06 15.71
C LEU A 13 -13.73 27.81 16.75
N LYS A 14 -14.84 27.18 16.34
CA LYS A 14 -15.93 26.84 17.27
C LYS A 14 -15.50 25.79 18.30
N LEU A 15 -14.69 24.82 17.90
CA LEU A 15 -14.11 23.83 18.82
C LEU A 15 -13.18 24.49 19.84
N ASP A 16 -12.36 25.46 19.41
CA ASP A 16 -11.51 26.26 20.30
C ASP A 16 -12.34 27.08 21.30
N GLN A 17 -13.43 27.70 20.86
CA GLN A 17 -14.35 28.42 21.74
C GLN A 17 -15.03 27.51 22.76
N ILE A 18 -15.35 26.26 22.40
CA ILE A 18 -15.86 25.26 23.35
C ILE A 18 -14.80 24.89 24.38
N ALA A 19 -13.55 24.70 23.95
CA ALA A 19 -12.44 24.40 24.86
C ALA A 19 -12.22 25.52 25.89
N HIS A 20 -12.38 26.77 25.47
CA HIS A 20 -12.33 27.95 26.34
C HIS A 20 -13.64 28.23 27.11
N GLY A 21 -14.65 27.35 27.01
CA GLY A 21 -15.93 27.50 27.71
C GLY A 21 -16.85 28.62 27.20
N LYS A 22 -16.51 29.25 26.08
CA LYS A 22 -17.27 30.36 25.46
C LYS A 22 -18.49 29.88 24.67
N LEU A 23 -18.48 28.62 24.23
CA LEU A 23 -19.56 28.02 23.44
C LEU A 23 -19.96 26.66 24.03
N LYS A 24 -21.25 26.35 24.01
CA LYS A 24 -21.74 25.07 24.55
C LYS A 24 -21.62 23.98 23.51
N LYS A 25 -21.02 22.85 23.90
CA LYS A 25 -20.89 21.66 23.07
C LYS A 25 -22.24 21.18 22.48
N ALA A 26 -23.34 21.29 23.25
CA ALA A 26 -24.65 20.85 22.81
C ALA A 26 -25.15 21.64 21.59
N ASP A 27 -24.97 22.96 21.60
CA ASP A 27 -25.41 23.86 20.53
C ASP A 27 -24.62 23.59 19.24
N PHE A 28 -23.30 23.39 19.36
CA PHE A 28 -22.46 22.99 18.22
C PHE A 28 -22.89 21.66 17.60
N ILE A 29 -23.18 20.64 18.43
CA ILE A 29 -23.64 19.34 17.92
C ILE A 29 -25.00 19.47 17.24
N ALA A 30 -25.90 20.31 17.75
CA ALA A 30 -27.20 20.56 17.14
C ALA A 30 -27.03 21.20 15.75
N GLU A 31 -26.20 22.25 15.65
CA GLU A 31 -25.88 22.91 14.40
C GLU A 31 -25.32 21.92 13.34
N MET A 32 -24.37 21.07 13.74
CA MET A 32 -23.78 20.06 12.87
C MET A 32 -24.81 19.05 12.35
N LYS A 33 -25.76 18.65 13.20
CA LYS A 33 -26.85 17.75 12.79
C LYS A 33 -27.77 18.43 11.78
N ASP A 34 -28.12 19.69 12.01
CA ASP A 34 -29.03 20.42 11.12
C ASP A 34 -28.37 20.74 9.78
N TYR A 35 -27.09 21.12 9.79
CA TYR A 35 -26.29 21.24 8.57
C TYR A 35 -26.23 19.93 7.78
N THR A 36 -26.00 18.80 8.45
CA THR A 36 -25.99 17.48 7.81
C THR A 36 -27.36 17.12 7.23
N LYS A 37 -28.46 17.42 7.93
CA LYS A 37 -29.82 17.19 7.41
C LYS A 37 -30.07 18.01 6.15
N ALA A 38 -29.69 19.29 6.14
CA ALA A 38 -29.86 20.17 4.99
C ALA A 38 -29.14 19.63 3.75
N ILE A 39 -27.87 19.20 3.90
CA ILE A 39 -27.11 18.60 2.81
C ILE A 39 -27.77 17.31 2.30
N VAL A 40 -28.23 16.44 3.20
CA VAL A 40 -28.88 15.18 2.80
C VAL A 40 -30.19 15.46 2.06
N GLN A 41 -30.96 16.48 2.47
CA GLN A 41 -32.17 16.89 1.77
C GLN A 41 -31.88 17.45 0.38
N GLU A 42 -30.86 18.30 0.26
CA GLU A 42 -30.39 18.83 -1.02
C GLU A 42 -30.00 17.71 -1.98
N ILE A 43 -29.18 16.76 -1.54
CA ILE A 43 -28.76 15.61 -2.37
C ILE A 43 -29.94 14.72 -2.77
N LYS A 44 -30.94 14.55 -1.89
CA LYS A 44 -32.15 13.77 -2.21
C LYS A 44 -33.05 14.46 -3.23
N ALA A 45 -33.12 15.80 -3.17
CA ALA A 45 -33.89 16.60 -4.11
C ALA A 45 -33.18 16.77 -5.45
N ASP A 46 -31.85 16.65 -5.47
CA ASP A 46 -31.06 16.67 -6.69
C ASP A 46 -31.40 15.48 -7.59
N THR A 47 -31.68 15.79 -8.85
CA THR A 47 -32.04 14.81 -9.90
C THR A 47 -30.85 14.45 -10.79
N THR A 48 -29.68 15.04 -10.53
CA THR A 48 -28.47 14.74 -11.28
C THR A 48 -28.07 13.27 -11.13
N LYS A 49 -27.78 12.62 -12.26
CA LYS A 49 -27.30 11.23 -12.26
C LYS A 49 -25.83 11.24 -11.84
N PHE A 50 -25.53 10.53 -10.75
CA PHE A 50 -24.16 10.32 -10.31
C PHE A 50 -23.30 9.70 -11.44
N LYS A 51 -22.21 10.38 -11.78
CA LYS A 51 -21.23 9.92 -12.77
C LYS A 51 -19.94 9.55 -12.06
N HIS A 52 -19.37 8.41 -12.43
CA HIS A 52 -18.06 8.02 -11.95
C HIS A 52 -16.97 8.85 -12.65
N ASP A 53 -16.07 9.46 -11.87
CA ASP A 53 -14.92 10.21 -12.40
C ASP A 53 -13.79 9.30 -12.89
N ASN A 54 -13.79 8.04 -12.45
CA ASN A 54 -12.75 7.06 -12.73
C ASN A 54 -13.14 6.05 -13.83
N ILE A 55 -14.01 6.45 -14.76
CA ILE A 55 -14.37 5.62 -15.90
C ILE A 55 -13.16 5.48 -16.83
N SER A 56 -12.76 4.23 -17.10
CA SER A 56 -11.71 3.90 -18.05
C SER A 56 -12.29 3.69 -19.46
N SER A 57 -11.43 3.74 -20.48
CA SER A 57 -11.79 3.43 -21.87
C SER A 57 -11.97 1.93 -22.15
N LYS A 58 -11.72 1.05 -21.16
CA LYS A 58 -11.81 -0.39 -21.35
C LYS A 58 -13.20 -0.89 -20.98
N SER A 59 -13.78 -1.69 -21.86
CA SER A 59 -15.06 -2.36 -21.63
C SER A 59 -14.88 -3.67 -20.86
N CYS A 60 -15.88 -4.00 -20.06
CA CYS A 60 -15.98 -5.25 -19.34
C CYS A 60 -16.16 -6.41 -20.34
N PRO A 61 -15.35 -7.48 -20.27
CA PRO A 61 -15.48 -8.62 -21.17
C PRO A 61 -16.78 -9.41 -20.98
N ASP A 62 -17.41 -9.32 -19.79
CA ASP A 62 -18.59 -10.13 -19.46
C ASP A 62 -19.90 -9.43 -19.83
N CYS A 63 -19.99 -8.10 -19.70
CA CYS A 63 -21.23 -7.34 -19.94
C CYS A 63 -21.10 -6.15 -20.91
N GLY A 64 -19.90 -5.87 -21.43
CA GLY A 64 -19.64 -4.78 -22.38
C GLY A 64 -19.67 -3.36 -21.80
N LYS A 65 -20.17 -3.16 -20.57
CA LYS A 65 -20.20 -1.86 -19.88
C LYS A 65 -18.77 -1.36 -19.58
N PRO A 66 -18.53 -0.04 -19.47
CA PRO A 66 -17.21 0.49 -19.18
C PRO A 66 -16.72 0.06 -17.78
N MET A 67 -15.40 -0.08 -17.65
CA MET A 67 -14.75 -0.43 -16.39
C MET A 67 -14.25 0.82 -15.66
N LEU A 68 -14.26 0.78 -14.33
CA LEU A 68 -13.74 1.79 -13.41
C LEU A 68 -12.28 1.50 -13.04
N GLU A 69 -11.39 2.50 -13.13
CA GLU A 69 -10.01 2.40 -12.63
C GLU A 69 -9.97 2.67 -11.13
N VAL A 70 -9.54 1.69 -10.35
CA VAL A 70 -9.51 1.74 -8.88
C VAL A 70 -8.08 1.52 -8.38
N ASN A 71 -7.59 2.45 -7.57
CA ASN A 71 -6.32 2.32 -6.87
C ASN A 71 -6.53 1.52 -5.57
N GLY A 72 -6.01 0.30 -5.50
CA GLY A 72 -6.01 -0.52 -4.30
C GLY A 72 -4.66 -0.50 -3.56
N LYS A 73 -4.61 -1.05 -2.34
CA LYS A 73 -3.38 -1.16 -1.55
C LYS A 73 -2.24 -1.91 -2.26
N ARG A 74 -2.59 -2.85 -3.14
CA ARG A 74 -1.63 -3.74 -3.82
C ARG A 74 -1.38 -3.35 -5.29
N GLY A 75 -1.95 -2.23 -5.76
CA GLY A 75 -1.81 -1.78 -7.14
C GLY A 75 -3.16 -1.37 -7.74
N LYS A 76 -3.17 -1.18 -9.06
CA LYS A 76 -4.34 -0.68 -9.80
C LYS A 76 -5.18 -1.83 -10.34
N MET A 77 -6.50 -1.66 -10.32
CA MET A 77 -7.47 -2.60 -10.84
C MET A 77 -8.48 -1.90 -11.74
N LEU A 78 -9.05 -2.67 -12.66
CA LEU A 78 -10.26 -2.33 -13.39
C LEU A 78 -11.41 -3.13 -12.80
N VAL A 79 -12.48 -2.44 -12.41
CA VAL A 79 -13.68 -3.05 -11.83
C VAL A 79 -14.85 -2.69 -12.71
N CYS A 80 -15.72 -3.63 -13.05
CA CYS A 80 -16.92 -3.33 -13.81
C CYS A 80 -17.76 -2.24 -13.12
N GLN A 81 -18.27 -1.27 -13.88
CA GLN A 81 -19.18 -0.26 -13.34
C GLN A 81 -20.46 -0.89 -12.78
N ASP A 82 -20.94 -1.95 -13.43
CA ASP A 82 -22.08 -2.71 -12.96
C ASP A 82 -21.70 -3.61 -11.78
N ARG A 83 -22.36 -3.38 -10.64
CA ARG A 83 -22.14 -4.12 -9.40
C ARG A 83 -22.68 -5.54 -9.47
N GLU A 84 -23.67 -5.81 -10.30
CA GLU A 84 -24.22 -7.16 -10.50
C GLU A 84 -23.28 -8.03 -11.33
N CYS A 85 -22.63 -7.45 -12.35
CA CYS A 85 -21.61 -8.14 -13.14
C CYS A 85 -20.38 -8.51 -12.30
N GLY A 86 -19.86 -7.56 -11.50
CA GLY A 86 -18.80 -7.85 -10.53
C GLY A 86 -17.41 -8.18 -11.10
N HIS A 87 -17.19 -8.14 -12.41
CA HIS A 87 -15.90 -8.43 -13.05
C HIS A 87 -14.77 -7.53 -12.54
N ARG A 88 -13.59 -8.12 -12.27
CA ARG A 88 -12.40 -7.41 -11.77
C ARG A 88 -11.14 -7.92 -12.45
N LYS A 89 -10.29 -6.99 -12.87
CA LYS A 89 -9.02 -7.26 -13.55
C LYS A 89 -7.90 -6.45 -12.93
N ASN A 90 -6.83 -7.11 -12.50
CA ASN A 90 -5.65 -6.43 -11.98
C ASN A 90 -4.83 -5.82 -13.14
N VAL A 91 -4.57 -4.52 -13.10
CA VAL A 91 -3.74 -3.83 -14.10
C VAL A 91 -2.29 -3.77 -13.65
N SER A 92 -2.08 -3.48 -12.36
CA SER A 92 -0.76 -3.50 -11.76
C SER A 92 -0.80 -4.15 -10.39
N ARG A 93 0.28 -4.87 -10.06
CA ARG A 93 0.48 -5.46 -8.74
C ARG A 93 1.85 -5.13 -8.20
N THR A 94 1.91 -4.46 -7.06
CA THR A 94 3.17 -4.26 -6.33
C THR A 94 3.67 -5.60 -5.82
N THR A 95 4.90 -5.95 -6.16
CA THR A 95 5.52 -7.21 -5.78
C THR A 95 6.59 -7.00 -4.70
N ASN A 96 7.05 -8.08 -4.07
CA ASN A 96 8.20 -8.03 -3.17
C ASN A 96 9.54 -8.15 -3.90
N ALA A 97 9.52 -8.27 -5.23
CA ALA A 97 10.73 -8.26 -6.04
C ALA A 97 11.42 -6.89 -5.93
N ARG A 98 12.75 -6.91 -5.86
CA ARG A 98 13.58 -5.72 -5.66
C ARG A 98 14.24 -5.32 -6.97
N CYS A 99 14.18 -4.03 -7.28
CA CYS A 99 14.88 -3.45 -8.42
C CYS A 99 16.40 -3.66 -8.26
N PRO A 100 17.12 -4.11 -9.30
CA PRO A 100 18.56 -4.28 -9.23
C PRO A 100 19.31 -2.95 -9.07
N GLU A 101 18.77 -1.84 -9.59
CA GLU A 101 19.41 -0.52 -9.54
C GLU A 101 19.18 0.18 -8.19
N CYS A 102 17.92 0.34 -7.77
CA CYS A 102 17.58 1.16 -6.59
C CYS A 102 17.04 0.38 -5.39
N LYS A 103 16.95 -0.96 -5.47
CA LYS A 103 16.42 -1.85 -4.42
C LYS A 103 14.97 -1.55 -3.95
N LYS A 104 14.25 -0.64 -4.61
CA LYS A 104 12.82 -0.40 -4.38
C LYS A 104 11.98 -1.56 -4.91
N LYS A 105 10.74 -1.68 -4.42
CA LYS A 105 9.82 -2.74 -4.85
C LYS A 105 9.42 -2.53 -6.31
N LEU A 106 9.34 -3.63 -7.07
CA LEU A 106 8.91 -3.62 -8.46
C LEU A 106 7.40 -3.80 -8.57
N GLU A 107 6.77 -3.09 -9.50
CA GLU A 107 5.38 -3.28 -9.90
C GLU A 107 5.31 -4.22 -11.10
N LEU A 108 4.47 -5.25 -11.06
CA LEU A 108 4.17 -6.10 -12.20
C LEU A 108 2.99 -5.52 -12.97
N ARG A 109 3.15 -5.34 -14.28
CA ARG A 109 2.11 -4.83 -15.21
C ARG A 109 1.92 -5.82 -16.36
N GLY A 110 0.71 -5.86 -16.91
CA GLY A 110 0.36 -6.72 -18.05
C GLY A 110 -0.22 -8.08 -17.65
N GLU A 111 -0.47 -8.92 -18.64
CA GLU A 111 -1.13 -10.22 -18.51
C GLU A 111 -0.32 -11.34 -19.16
N GLY A 112 -0.42 -12.54 -18.58
CA GLY A 112 0.29 -13.73 -19.07
C GLY A 112 1.80 -13.54 -19.18
N ASP A 113 2.37 -14.05 -20.27
CA ASP A 113 3.81 -13.99 -20.54
C ASP A 113 4.32 -12.61 -20.94
N GLY A 114 3.40 -11.70 -21.31
CA GLY A 114 3.67 -10.29 -21.60
C GLY A 114 3.88 -9.43 -20.36
N GLN A 115 3.91 -10.03 -19.17
CA GLN A 115 4.10 -9.31 -17.92
C GLN A 115 5.48 -8.65 -17.81
N ILE A 116 5.52 -7.42 -17.31
CA ILE A 116 6.74 -6.63 -17.15
C ILE A 116 6.80 -6.09 -15.72
N PHE A 117 7.93 -6.29 -15.07
CA PHE A 117 8.28 -5.58 -13.84
C PHE A 117 8.76 -4.17 -14.17
N THR A 118 8.17 -3.16 -13.56
CA THR A 118 8.52 -1.76 -13.72
C THR A 118 8.88 -1.15 -12.36
N CYS A 119 9.98 -0.40 -12.31
CA CYS A 119 10.41 0.36 -11.15
C CYS A 119 10.13 1.84 -11.33
N ARG A 120 9.98 2.57 -10.22
CA ARG A 120 9.90 4.04 -10.21
C ARG A 120 11.19 4.73 -10.70
N CYS A 121 12.34 4.05 -10.67
CA CYS A 121 13.60 4.59 -11.22
C CYS A 121 13.71 4.49 -12.75
N GLY A 122 12.73 3.89 -13.44
CA GLY A 122 12.76 3.68 -14.89
C GLY A 122 13.15 2.26 -15.31
N TYR A 123 13.69 1.43 -14.40
CA TYR A 123 14.03 0.03 -14.69
C TYR A 123 12.80 -0.78 -15.12
N ARG A 124 12.93 -1.54 -16.21
CA ARG A 124 11.89 -2.43 -16.75
C ARG A 124 12.47 -3.79 -17.11
N GLU A 125 11.80 -4.86 -16.72
CA GLU A 125 12.26 -6.23 -16.96
C GLU A 125 11.07 -7.15 -17.28
N LYS A 126 11.16 -7.93 -18.37
CA LYS A 126 10.12 -8.92 -18.70
C LYS A 126 10.09 -10.02 -17.64
N MET A 127 8.92 -10.63 -17.43
CA MET A 127 8.73 -11.69 -16.43
C MET A 127 9.71 -12.87 -16.62
N SER A 128 9.96 -13.25 -17.88
CA SER A 128 10.93 -14.30 -18.23
C SER A 128 12.38 -13.94 -17.88
N ALA A 129 12.79 -12.69 -18.11
CA ALA A 129 14.11 -12.20 -17.74
C ALA A 129 14.27 -12.15 -16.20
N PHE A 130 13.23 -11.70 -15.50
CA PHE A 130 13.19 -11.70 -14.05
C PHE A 130 13.36 -13.10 -13.47
N GLN A 131 12.66 -14.10 -14.01
CA GLN A 131 12.78 -15.50 -13.56
C GLN A 131 14.20 -16.03 -13.76
N LYS A 132 14.80 -15.81 -14.93
CA LYS A 132 16.19 -16.22 -15.21
C LYS A 132 17.18 -15.58 -14.24
N ARG A 133 17.08 -14.27 -14.04
CA ARG A 133 17.90 -13.52 -13.07
C ARG A 133 17.70 -14.02 -11.65
N ARG A 134 16.44 -14.28 -11.27
CA ARG A 134 16.08 -14.81 -9.95
C ARG A 134 16.73 -16.18 -9.74
N GLN A 135 16.62 -17.09 -10.70
CA GLN A 135 17.22 -18.43 -10.66
C GLN A 135 18.75 -18.39 -10.57
N GLN A 136 19.40 -17.52 -11.37
CA GLN A 136 20.86 -17.32 -11.30
C GLN A 136 21.29 -16.75 -9.94
N SER A 137 20.58 -15.73 -9.45
CA SER A 137 20.88 -15.11 -8.15
C SER A 137 20.51 -15.99 -6.94
N SER A 138 19.66 -17.01 -7.10
CA SER A 138 19.32 -17.97 -6.05
C SER A 138 20.26 -19.16 -5.99
N LYS A 139 20.97 -19.50 -7.08
CA LYS A 139 21.94 -20.61 -7.11
C LYS A 139 23.13 -20.45 -6.14
N GLY A 140 23.36 -19.26 -5.59
CA GLY A 140 24.40 -18.99 -4.59
C GLY A 140 23.87 -18.45 -3.25
N LYS A 141 22.56 -18.43 -3.02
CA LYS A 141 21.99 -17.92 -1.76
C LYS A 141 21.81 -19.05 -0.76
N VAL A 142 22.67 -19.03 0.27
CA VAL A 142 22.58 -19.86 1.47
C VAL A 142 21.21 -19.65 2.11
N SER A 143 20.46 -20.73 2.37
CA SER A 143 19.13 -20.61 2.97
C SER A 143 19.25 -20.19 4.44
N LYS A 144 18.18 -19.63 5.03
CA LYS A 144 18.17 -19.27 6.46
C LYS A 144 18.48 -20.48 7.35
N ARG A 145 18.11 -21.70 6.91
CA ARG A 145 18.44 -22.95 7.60
C ARG A 145 19.91 -23.31 7.49
N ASP A 146 20.52 -23.10 6.33
CA ASP A 146 21.95 -23.35 6.13
C ASP A 146 22.79 -22.35 6.94
N VAL A 147 22.38 -21.08 7.01
CA VAL A 147 23.01 -20.08 7.90
C VAL A 147 22.87 -20.51 9.36
N GLN A 148 21.67 -20.94 9.79
CA GLN A 148 21.45 -21.38 11.17
C GLN A 148 22.25 -22.64 11.51
N LYS A 149 22.41 -23.58 10.55
CA LYS A 149 23.25 -24.77 10.71
C LYS A 149 24.73 -24.40 10.81
N TYR A 150 25.20 -23.47 9.99
CA TYR A 150 26.56 -22.95 10.03
C TYR A 150 26.87 -22.21 11.34
N MET A 151 25.94 -21.41 11.86
CA MET A 151 26.10 -20.75 13.17
C MET A 151 26.17 -21.76 14.31
N LYS A 152 25.34 -22.81 14.30
CA LYS A 152 25.42 -23.90 15.30
C LYS A 152 26.73 -24.67 15.22
N GLN A 153 27.24 -24.93 14.01
CA GLN A 153 28.53 -25.59 13.84
C GLN A 153 29.71 -24.76 14.38
N GLN A 154 29.61 -23.43 14.38
CA GLN A 154 30.60 -22.57 15.05
C GLN A 154 30.46 -22.54 16.58
N GLU A 155 29.28 -22.85 17.12
CA GLU A 155 29.08 -23.01 18.57
C GLU A 155 29.68 -24.35 19.06
N ASP A 156 29.68 -25.38 18.21
CA ASP A 156 30.21 -26.72 18.52
C ASP A 156 31.72 -26.86 18.30
N GLU A 157 32.37 -26.01 17.48
CA GLU A 157 33.83 -25.93 17.46
C GLU A 157 34.30 -24.99 18.57
N PRO A 158 35.03 -25.49 19.59
CA PRO A 158 35.66 -24.59 20.54
C PRO A 158 36.68 -23.76 19.75
N VAL A 159 36.40 -22.47 19.57
CA VAL A 159 37.45 -21.48 19.33
C VAL A 159 38.44 -21.76 20.45
N ASN A 160 39.57 -22.39 20.11
CA ASN A 160 40.57 -22.78 21.09
C ASN A 160 41.27 -21.48 21.48
N ASP A 161 40.59 -20.77 22.37
CA ASP A 161 40.78 -19.38 22.67
C ASP A 161 41.93 -19.33 23.68
N ALA A 162 43.14 -19.51 23.15
CA ALA A 162 44.38 -19.35 23.90
C ALA A 162 44.40 -18.01 24.65
N LEU A 163 43.74 -16.98 24.09
CA LEU A 163 43.51 -15.69 24.72
C LEU A 163 42.50 -15.79 25.87
N ALA A 164 41.35 -16.46 25.71
CA ALA A 164 40.40 -16.66 26.82
C ALA A 164 40.99 -17.48 27.97
N ASN A 165 41.85 -18.46 27.69
CA ASN A 165 42.55 -19.22 28.72
C ASN A 165 43.62 -18.37 29.42
N ALA A 166 44.32 -17.49 28.70
CA ALA A 166 45.27 -16.54 29.28
C ALA A 166 44.57 -15.48 30.16
N LEU A 167 43.37 -15.04 29.78
CA LEU A 167 42.59 -14.03 30.50
C LEU A 167 41.93 -14.57 31.78
N LYS A 168 41.61 -15.87 31.84
CA LYS A 168 41.01 -16.50 33.04
C LYS A 168 41.91 -16.49 34.28
N GLY A 169 43.23 -16.37 34.11
CA GLY A 169 44.20 -16.34 35.20
C GLY A 169 44.55 -14.95 35.72
N LEU A 170 44.10 -13.88 35.04
CA LEU A 170 44.42 -12.50 35.43
C LEU A 170 43.39 -12.02 36.46
N LYS A 171 43.82 -11.92 37.72
CA LYS A 171 43.12 -11.10 38.72
C LYS A 171 43.51 -9.64 38.48
N PHE A 172 42.54 -8.80 38.22
CA PHE A 172 42.72 -7.35 38.29
C PHE A 172 42.58 -6.97 39.77
N ASP A 173 43.66 -6.46 40.36
CA ASP A 173 43.64 -5.84 41.69
C ASP A 173 42.80 -4.55 41.68
#